data_AF-A0A926HIP8-F1
#
_entry.id   AF-A0A926HIP8-F1
#
_cell.length_a   1.000
_cell.length_b   1.000
_cell.length_c   1.000
_cell.angle_alpha   90.00
_cell.angle_beta   90.00
_cell.angle_gamma   90.00
#
_symmetry.space_group_name_H-M   'P 1'
#
loop_
_entity.id
_entity.type
_entity.pdbx_description
1 polymer ?
#
loop_
_entity_poly.entity_id
_entity_poly.type
_entity_poly.pdbx_seq_one_letter_code
_entity_poly.pdbx_strand_id
1 'polypeptide(L)'
;MRLIYIALSWAAGIVLADRVLPLTASTWLVLAIALGVILFFTRKNHETRFILILGLMCALGGLRLTFYPTISAVAAYNNTGGLTIEGIITADPDLRDDRALLRVEVERIIRGGDIISVNGLVLVQTSTFTSVRYGDRIRATGFLSLPAEFDTFSYADYLARGGVFSLMRNALVEVDSGGNGSSFYNALFELRSTAAKQIAAYLPEPQASLLTGILLGQENNISPEIQDAFTATGVAHIVAISGFNMAVISGLIASIFKRFPWRWVAGFAAITMLVIYTLLVGANPAVVRAAIMSSLVIVAGLVRRKTYLPASLAFVVLLMSVLNPTIIQDISFQLSFFATLGLMLFTEPLTRRFDTVLTRLFSETTAVRLSGILTEPLIVTLAALSLTLPLTIVYFNRLSLVTLPVNLLVVPVQTLLLLTGGAATLLSFIIPPLAQILYWFCMVLLSWTIEVVRVAARLSFASVEFSIDPRLVGLFFIVVIGWAMMQAAQPRWWLMIVQFVRRQATLNITLASGMTTALLVVGIATSRPDGQLHVWLLDVGHSNAVLMQTPGGAQVLVDGGRFPSRLLTAIGDRLPFNDREIEVLVITTPDEFQFGALPAVLNRYATGVV
;
A
#
# COMPACT_ATOMS: atom_id res chain seq x y z
N MET A 1 23.07 6.80 -13.70
CA MET A 1 23.99 6.37 -12.63
C MET A 1 24.12 7.43 -11.52
N ARG A 2 24.75 8.59 -11.73
CA ARG A 2 24.99 9.59 -10.66
C ARG A 2 23.74 10.04 -9.89
N LEU A 3 22.63 10.28 -10.58
CA LEU A 3 21.35 10.66 -9.95
C LEU A 3 20.82 9.61 -8.96
N ILE A 4 21.06 8.32 -9.23
CA ILE A 4 20.60 7.22 -8.38
C ILE A 4 21.32 7.30 -7.03
N TYR A 5 22.65 7.43 -7.05
CA TYR A 5 23.45 7.57 -5.83
C TYR A 5 23.07 8.84 -5.04
N ILE A 6 22.81 9.96 -5.73
CA ILE A 6 22.36 11.21 -5.12
C ILE A 6 21.02 11.01 -4.39
N ALA A 7 20.03 10.40 -5.06
CA ALA A 7 18.72 10.14 -4.49
C ALA A 7 18.78 9.14 -3.32
N LEU A 8 19.59 8.09 -3.43
CA LEU A 8 19.84 7.13 -2.35
C LEU A 8 20.49 7.81 -1.14
N SER A 9 21.47 8.68 -1.36
CA SER A 9 22.13 9.40 -0.27
C SER A 9 21.18 10.38 0.43
N TRP A 10 20.35 11.09 -0.34
CA TRP A 10 19.29 11.93 0.19
C TRP A 10 18.29 11.15 1.05
N ALA A 11 17.80 10.01 0.54
CA ALA A 11 16.87 9.15 1.26
C ALA A 11 17.50 8.54 2.53
N ALA A 12 18.78 8.15 2.46
CA ALA A 12 19.53 7.68 3.61
C ALA A 12 19.64 8.76 4.70
N GLY A 13 19.84 10.02 4.32
CA GLY A 13 19.84 11.16 5.25
C GLY A 13 18.52 11.32 6.00
N ILE A 14 17.39 11.18 5.31
CA ILE A 14 16.05 11.21 5.92
C ILE A 14 15.89 10.06 6.92
N VAL A 15 16.22 8.83 6.52
CA VAL A 15 16.08 7.64 7.38
C VAL A 15 17.01 7.71 8.60
N LEU A 16 18.24 8.22 8.43
CA LEU A 16 19.18 8.39 9.53
C LEU A 16 18.67 9.42 10.55
N ALA A 17 18.11 10.53 10.09
CA ALA A 17 17.54 11.56 10.96
C ALA A 17 16.32 11.07 11.75
N ASP A 18 15.53 10.17 11.16
CA ASP A 18 14.32 9.58 11.78
C ASP A 18 14.66 8.51 12.83
N ARG A 19 15.55 7.55 12.51
CA ARG A 19 15.70 6.30 13.28
C ARG A 19 16.97 6.22 14.13
N VAL A 20 18.04 6.90 13.73
CA VAL A 20 19.39 6.64 14.28
C VAL A 20 19.96 7.87 14.99
N LEU A 21 19.75 9.05 14.42
CA LEU A 21 20.37 10.29 14.84
C LEU A 21 19.31 11.39 14.92
N PRO A 22 18.60 11.54 16.07
CA PRO A 22 17.69 12.66 16.30
C PRO A 22 18.49 13.95 16.56
N LEU A 23 19.25 14.35 15.54
CA LEU A 23 20.06 15.56 15.52
C LEU A 23 19.17 16.77 15.27
N THR A 24 19.48 17.88 15.93
CA THR A 24 18.75 19.14 15.73
C THR A 24 18.95 19.67 14.30
N ALA A 25 18.03 20.52 13.84
CA ALA A 25 18.16 21.20 12.54
C ALA A 25 19.50 21.95 12.40
N SER A 26 19.98 22.55 13.50
CA SER A 26 21.25 23.28 13.52
C SER A 26 22.45 22.39 13.21
N THR A 27 22.50 21.17 13.74
CA THR A 27 23.59 20.22 13.51
C THR A 27 23.63 19.72 12.07
N TRP A 28 22.47 19.45 11.47
CA TRP A 28 22.39 19.08 10.05
C TRP A 28 22.80 20.24 9.12
N LEU A 29 22.42 21.46 9.47
CA LEU A 29 22.80 22.67 8.72
C LEU A 29 24.31 22.90 8.75
N VAL A 30 24.94 22.78 9.93
CA VAL A 30 26.40 22.91 10.07
C VAL A 30 27.12 21.83 9.27
N LEU A 31 26.64 20.58 9.31
CA LEU A 31 27.20 19.48 8.51
C LEU A 31 27.10 19.79 7.00
N ALA A 32 25.95 20.27 6.53
CA ALA A 32 25.73 20.63 5.12
C ALA A 32 26.63 21.78 4.68
N ILE A 33 26.78 22.83 5.51
CA ILE A 33 27.66 23.97 5.21
C ILE A 33 29.12 23.51 5.16
N ALA A 34 29.58 22.73 6.16
CA ALA A 34 30.95 22.23 6.20
C ALA A 34 31.28 21.38 4.97
N LEU A 35 30.40 20.46 4.59
CA LEU A 35 30.55 19.64 3.38
C LEU A 35 30.52 20.47 2.10
N GLY A 36 29.68 21.51 2.03
CA GLY A 36 29.63 22.46 0.93
C GLY A 36 30.92 23.27 0.77
N VAL A 37 31.51 23.72 1.88
CA VAL A 37 32.80 24.42 1.90
C VAL A 37 33.94 23.51 1.44
N ILE A 38 34.02 22.27 1.98
CA ILE A 38 35.03 21.29 1.55
C ILE A 38 34.87 20.96 0.06
N LEU A 39 33.63 20.84 -0.43
CA LEU A 39 33.33 20.62 -1.85
C LEU A 39 33.81 21.77 -2.74
N PHE A 40 33.69 23.01 -2.27
CA PHE A 40 34.15 24.20 -3.01
C PHE A 40 35.67 24.22 -3.21
N PHE A 41 36.43 23.84 -2.18
CA PHE A 41 37.90 23.77 -2.22
C PHE A 41 38.44 22.54 -2.96
N THR A 42 37.68 21.43 -3.01
CA THR A 42 38.09 20.17 -3.63
C THR A 42 37.76 20.14 -5.14
N ARG A 43 38.48 20.94 -5.94
CA ARG A 43 38.23 21.03 -7.40
C ARG A 43 38.97 20.00 -8.26
N LYS A 44 40.09 19.44 -7.79
CA LYS A 44 40.98 18.61 -8.62
C LYS A 44 40.61 17.12 -8.71
N ASN A 45 40.01 16.53 -7.67
CA ASN A 45 39.66 15.11 -7.65
C ASN A 45 38.17 14.86 -7.90
N HIS A 46 37.83 14.27 -9.04
CA HIS A 46 36.44 13.96 -9.43
C HIS A 46 35.77 12.94 -8.50
N GLU A 47 36.49 11.96 -7.97
CA GLU A 47 35.94 10.92 -7.08
C GLU A 47 35.64 11.48 -5.68
N THR A 48 36.59 12.18 -5.08
CA THR A 48 36.42 12.84 -3.78
C THR A 48 35.27 13.85 -3.83
N ARG A 49 35.18 14.62 -4.93
CA ARG A 49 34.06 15.56 -5.15
C ARG A 49 32.72 14.83 -5.22
N PHE A 50 32.66 13.66 -5.84
CA PHE A 50 31.43 12.88 -5.91
C PHE A 50 31.01 12.36 -4.52
N ILE A 51 31.94 11.84 -3.72
CA ILE A 51 31.68 11.41 -2.35
C ILE A 51 31.18 12.59 -1.48
N LEU A 52 31.80 13.76 -1.62
CA LEU A 52 31.36 14.98 -0.92
C LEU A 52 29.95 15.41 -1.33
N ILE A 53 29.58 15.27 -2.61
CA ILE A 53 28.20 15.51 -3.07
C ILE A 53 27.23 14.52 -2.40
N LEU A 54 27.60 13.25 -2.29
CA LEU A 54 26.75 12.27 -1.60
C LEU A 54 26.58 12.64 -0.13
N GLY A 55 27.67 12.97 0.58
CA GLY A 55 27.61 13.44 1.97
C GLY A 55 26.72 14.68 2.13
N LEU A 56 26.87 15.68 1.24
CA LEU A 56 26.06 16.89 1.25
C LEU A 56 24.57 16.59 1.06
N MET A 57 24.23 15.68 0.12
CA MET A 57 22.83 15.29 -0.13
C MET A 57 22.23 14.53 1.06
N CYS A 58 23.03 13.70 1.75
CA CYS A 58 22.62 13.05 3.00
C CYS A 58 22.33 14.10 4.09
N ALA A 59 23.23 15.08 4.26
CA ALA A 59 23.06 16.17 5.22
C ALA A 59 21.77 16.98 4.96
N LEU A 60 21.52 17.33 3.70
CA LEU A 60 20.33 18.08 3.30
C LEU A 60 19.05 17.26 3.45
N GLY A 61 19.11 15.94 3.23
CA GLY A 61 17.99 15.04 3.47
C GLY A 61 17.60 15.00 4.96
N GLY A 62 18.58 14.84 5.85
CA GLY A 62 18.36 14.89 7.29
C GLY A 62 17.81 16.25 7.75
N LEU A 63 18.37 17.35 7.23
CA LEU A 63 17.88 18.70 7.48
C LEU A 63 16.41 18.86 7.04
N ARG A 64 16.04 18.33 5.87
CA ARG A 64 14.68 18.47 5.33
C ARG A 64 13.63 17.83 6.23
N LEU A 65 13.95 16.69 6.86
CA LEU A 65 13.06 16.03 7.81
C LEU A 65 12.83 16.90 9.06
N THR A 66 13.87 17.56 9.59
CA THR A 66 13.74 18.40 10.79
C THR A 66 12.83 19.62 10.61
N PHE A 67 12.64 20.09 9.37
CA PHE A 67 11.69 21.16 9.05
C PHE A 67 10.26 20.65 8.83
N TYR A 68 10.03 19.34 8.87
CA TYR A 68 8.68 18.80 8.79
C TYR A 68 8.03 18.86 10.18
N PRO A 69 6.83 19.45 10.32
CA PRO A 69 6.19 19.59 11.62
C PRO A 69 5.89 18.21 12.21
N THR A 70 6.36 17.95 13.43
CA THR A 70 6.13 16.71 14.19
C THR A 70 4.96 16.83 15.16
N ILE A 71 4.50 18.05 15.46
CA ILE A 71 3.40 18.35 16.37
C ILE A 71 2.64 19.56 15.80
N SER A 72 1.30 19.57 15.86
CA SER A 72 0.48 20.75 15.56
C SER A 72 0.23 21.58 16.82
N ALA A 73 0.00 22.89 16.68
CA ALA A 73 -0.37 23.74 17.82
C ALA A 73 -1.68 23.26 18.50
N VAL A 74 -2.55 22.61 17.73
CA VAL A 74 -3.79 21.98 18.22
C VAL A 74 -3.51 20.75 19.09
N ALA A 75 -2.45 19.99 18.81
CA ALA A 75 -2.11 18.79 19.56
C ALA A 75 -1.74 19.07 21.04
N ALA A 76 -1.36 20.30 21.37
CA ALA A 76 -1.15 20.73 22.76
C ALA A 76 -2.44 20.66 23.61
N TYR A 77 -3.61 20.64 22.98
CA TYR A 77 -4.92 20.58 23.65
C TYR A 77 -5.50 19.15 23.69
N ASN A 78 -4.77 18.14 23.21
CA ASN A 78 -5.19 16.74 23.29
C ASN A 78 -5.36 16.32 24.76
N ASN A 79 -6.44 15.59 25.05
CA ASN A 79 -6.80 15.08 26.38
C ASN A 79 -6.99 16.17 27.46
N THR A 80 -7.22 17.44 27.07
CA THR A 80 -7.40 18.54 28.04
C THR A 80 -8.85 18.80 28.44
N GLY A 81 -9.81 18.03 27.92
CA GLY A 81 -11.26 18.14 28.19
C GLY A 81 -12.08 18.45 26.94
N GLY A 82 -13.37 18.77 27.14
CA GLY A 82 -14.27 19.15 26.05
C GLY A 82 -13.97 20.56 25.54
N LEU A 83 -13.93 20.73 24.23
CA LEU A 83 -13.66 22.00 23.57
C LEU A 83 -14.42 22.09 22.23
N THR A 84 -14.52 23.31 21.72
CA THR A 84 -15.10 23.58 20.40
C THR A 84 -14.01 24.09 19.47
N ILE A 85 -13.89 23.49 18.30
CA ILE A 85 -13.00 23.95 17.23
C ILE A 85 -13.80 24.63 16.12
N GLU A 86 -13.24 25.68 15.57
CA GLU A 86 -13.73 26.32 14.35
C GLU A 86 -12.66 26.25 13.28
N GLY A 87 -13.07 25.83 12.08
CA GLY A 87 -12.14 25.61 10.98
C GLY A 87 -12.85 25.31 9.68
N ILE A 88 -12.05 25.11 8.63
CA ILE A 88 -12.53 24.85 7.28
C ILE A 88 -12.21 23.40 6.90
N ILE A 89 -13.16 22.74 6.21
CA ILE A 89 -12.95 21.40 5.67
C ILE A 89 -12.00 21.47 4.47
N THR A 90 -10.83 20.83 4.58
CA THR A 90 -9.73 20.92 3.59
C THR A 90 -9.64 19.73 2.64
N ALA A 91 -10.45 18.69 2.83
CA ALA A 91 -10.51 17.53 1.94
C ALA A 91 -11.96 17.08 1.74
N ASP A 92 -12.19 16.28 0.70
CA ASP A 92 -13.46 15.61 0.47
C ASP A 92 -13.84 14.76 1.70
N PRO A 93 -15.06 14.90 2.27
CA PRO A 93 -15.52 14.10 3.39
C PRO A 93 -15.42 12.60 3.10
N ASP A 94 -14.74 11.85 3.97
CA ASP A 94 -14.69 10.38 3.90
C ASP A 94 -15.93 9.84 4.63
N LEU A 95 -16.99 9.59 3.85
CA LEU A 95 -18.24 8.99 4.30
C LEU A 95 -18.08 7.48 4.39
N ARG A 96 -18.37 6.93 5.57
CA ARG A 96 -18.49 5.49 5.84
C ARG A 96 -19.92 5.17 6.26
N ASP A 97 -20.22 3.89 6.45
CA ASP A 97 -21.58 3.46 6.83
C ASP A 97 -22.05 4.05 8.17
N ASP A 98 -21.16 4.15 9.16
CA ASP A 98 -21.48 4.52 10.54
C ASP A 98 -20.99 5.91 10.95
N ARG A 99 -20.07 6.50 10.19
CA ARG A 99 -19.41 7.76 10.53
C ARG A 99 -18.93 8.52 9.30
N ALA A 100 -18.82 9.84 9.42
CA ALA A 100 -18.13 10.69 8.47
C ALA A 100 -16.81 11.18 9.08
N LEU A 101 -15.72 11.08 8.31
CA LEU A 101 -14.39 11.55 8.69
C LEU A 101 -14.08 12.85 7.93
N LEU A 102 -13.91 13.93 8.68
CA LEU A 102 -13.67 15.28 8.16
C LEU A 102 -12.26 15.73 8.51
N ARG A 103 -11.49 16.16 7.52
CA ARG A 103 -10.21 16.84 7.75
C ARG A 103 -10.46 18.34 7.85
N VAL A 104 -10.24 18.88 9.04
CA VAL A 104 -10.55 20.27 9.37
C VAL A 104 -9.26 20.99 9.70
N GLU A 105 -8.96 22.05 8.96
CA GLU A 105 -7.92 23.00 9.35
C GLU A 105 -8.51 23.96 10.37
N VAL A 106 -8.08 23.81 11.61
CA VAL A 106 -8.56 24.61 12.74
C VAL A 106 -7.88 25.97 12.71
N GLU A 107 -8.67 27.02 12.86
CA GLU A 107 -8.22 28.42 12.98
C GLU A 107 -8.37 28.93 14.42
N ARG A 108 -9.39 28.42 15.13
CA ARG A 108 -9.74 28.85 16.49
C ARG A 108 -10.19 27.67 17.36
N ILE A 109 -9.75 27.67 18.62
CA ILE A 109 -10.27 26.82 19.69
C ILE A 109 -11.03 27.71 20.66
N ILE A 110 -12.24 27.29 21.04
CA ILE A 110 -13.08 27.93 22.04
C ILE A 110 -13.12 26.99 23.25
N ARG A 111 -12.66 27.50 24.41
CA ARG A 111 -12.67 26.77 25.68
C ARG A 111 -13.06 27.69 26.82
N GLY A 112 -14.12 27.36 27.55
CA GLY A 112 -14.53 28.13 28.72
C GLY A 112 -14.87 29.61 28.46
N GLY A 113 -15.17 29.98 27.20
CA GLY A 113 -15.38 31.37 26.77
C GLY A 113 -14.15 32.05 26.15
N ASP A 114 -12.95 31.49 26.32
CA ASP A 114 -11.73 32.01 25.71
C ASP A 114 -11.60 31.53 24.26
N ILE A 115 -11.23 32.44 23.36
CA ILE A 115 -10.97 32.17 21.94
C ILE A 115 -9.46 32.20 21.73
N ILE A 116 -8.89 31.05 21.39
CA ILE A 116 -7.46 30.87 21.15
C ILE A 116 -7.25 30.63 19.66
N SER A 117 -6.49 31.48 18.98
CA SER A 117 -6.11 31.25 17.59
C SER A 117 -5.00 30.21 17.53
N VAL A 118 -5.23 29.15 16.78
CA VAL A 118 -4.29 28.05 16.56
C VAL A 118 -4.39 27.58 15.13
N ASN A 119 -3.31 27.01 14.61
CA ASN A 119 -3.31 26.37 13.31
C ASN A 119 -2.96 24.89 13.45
N GLY A 120 -3.73 24.03 12.79
CA GLY A 120 -3.46 22.61 12.70
C GLY A 120 -4.61 21.81 12.12
N LEU A 121 -4.28 20.68 11.49
CA LEU A 121 -5.30 19.75 11.00
C LEU A 121 -5.77 18.81 12.12
N VAL A 122 -7.10 18.66 12.21
CA VAL A 122 -7.78 17.71 13.08
C VAL A 122 -8.65 16.79 12.23
N LEU A 123 -8.64 15.49 12.56
CA LEU A 123 -9.60 14.54 12.01
C LEU A 123 -10.83 14.50 12.91
N VAL A 124 -11.94 15.03 12.42
CA VAL A 124 -13.22 15.08 13.12
C VAL A 124 -14.10 13.93 12.66
N GLN A 125 -14.55 13.10 13.58
CA GLN A 125 -15.52 12.03 13.32
C GLN A 125 -16.90 12.52 13.74
N THR A 126 -17.83 12.59 12.79
CA THR A 126 -19.22 12.99 13.01
C THR A 126 -20.19 11.93 12.46
N SER A 127 -21.47 12.13 12.71
CA SER A 127 -22.55 11.33 12.13
C SER A 127 -22.60 11.49 10.60
N THR A 128 -23.00 10.42 9.90
CA THR A 128 -23.17 10.40 8.44
C THR A 128 -24.31 11.29 7.95
N PHE A 129 -25.24 11.67 8.83
CA PHE A 129 -26.38 12.54 8.49
C PHE A 129 -26.02 14.02 8.40
N THR A 130 -24.82 14.43 8.82
CA THR A 130 -24.39 15.83 8.72
C THR A 130 -24.02 16.14 7.27
N SER A 131 -24.80 16.98 6.59
CA SER A 131 -24.50 17.43 5.22
C SER A 131 -23.33 18.42 5.24
N VAL A 132 -22.14 17.94 4.88
CA VAL A 132 -20.92 18.74 4.82
C VAL A 132 -20.23 18.59 3.47
N ARG A 133 -19.54 19.63 3.03
CA ARG A 133 -18.79 19.67 1.78
C ARG A 133 -17.39 20.25 2.00
N TYR A 134 -16.50 19.98 1.04
CA TYR A 134 -15.21 20.64 0.99
C TYR A 134 -15.39 22.17 0.97
N GLY A 135 -14.57 22.88 1.75
CA GLY A 135 -14.63 24.34 1.86
C GLY A 135 -15.73 24.88 2.77
N ASP A 136 -16.53 24.01 3.41
CA ASP A 136 -17.44 24.45 4.46
C ASP A 136 -16.66 24.82 5.72
N ARG A 137 -17.04 25.95 6.31
CA ARG A 137 -16.58 26.36 7.64
C ARG A 137 -17.51 25.74 8.66
N ILE A 138 -16.93 24.99 9.59
CA ILE A 138 -17.68 24.25 10.59
C ILE A 138 -17.23 24.59 12.00
N ARG A 139 -18.17 24.45 12.93
CA ARG A 139 -17.94 24.42 14.37
C ARG A 139 -18.14 22.99 14.85
N ALA A 140 -17.07 22.37 15.36
CA ALA A 140 -17.12 21.01 15.87
C ALA A 140 -16.87 20.99 17.38
N THR A 141 -17.80 20.43 18.14
CA THR A 141 -17.71 20.33 19.61
C THR A 141 -17.49 18.89 20.03
N GLY A 142 -16.47 18.64 20.86
CA GLY A 142 -16.14 17.30 21.32
C GLY A 142 -14.83 17.26 22.12
N PHE A 143 -14.26 16.06 22.23
CA PHE A 143 -13.01 15.80 22.94
C PHE A 143 -11.88 15.56 21.94
N LEU A 144 -10.80 16.34 22.03
CA LEU A 144 -9.57 16.06 21.29
C LEU A 144 -8.79 14.95 21.99
N SER A 145 -8.43 13.93 21.23
CA SER A 145 -7.66 12.77 21.68
C SER A 145 -6.44 12.58 20.80
N LEU A 146 -5.37 12.02 21.39
CA LEU A 146 -4.26 11.49 20.61
C LEU A 146 -4.73 10.24 19.85
N PRO A 147 -4.39 10.10 18.55
CA PRO A 147 -4.61 8.85 17.83
C PRO A 147 -3.93 7.67 18.53
N ALA A 148 -4.54 6.49 18.47
CA ALA A 148 -4.00 5.29 19.10
C ALA A 148 -2.76 4.76 18.37
N GLU A 149 -1.83 4.19 19.14
CA GLU A 149 -0.74 3.36 18.63
C GLU A 149 -1.09 1.89 18.91
N PHE A 150 -1.05 1.04 17.89
CA PHE A 150 -1.22 -0.40 18.04
C PHE A 150 0.13 -1.10 17.83
N ASP A 151 0.32 -2.27 18.46
CA ASP A 151 1.61 -3.00 18.48
C ASP A 151 2.22 -3.25 17.09
N THR A 152 1.38 -3.47 16.08
CA THR A 152 1.81 -3.76 14.69
C THR A 152 1.60 -2.59 13.73
N PHE A 153 0.79 -1.59 14.11
CA PHE A 153 0.46 -0.44 13.26
C PHE A 153 0.20 0.80 14.11
N SER A 154 1.04 1.82 13.96
CA SER A 154 0.79 3.13 14.56
C SER A 154 -0.18 3.93 13.69
N TYR A 155 -1.44 4.03 14.13
CA TYR A 155 -2.42 4.90 13.48
C TYR A 155 -2.06 6.38 13.67
N ALA A 156 -1.37 6.71 14.77
CA ALA A 156 -0.77 8.03 14.97
C ALA A 156 0.25 8.39 13.88
N ASP A 157 1.19 7.50 13.56
CA ASP A 157 2.18 7.74 12.49
C ASP A 157 1.50 7.86 11.12
N TYR A 158 0.46 7.08 10.87
CA TYR A 158 -0.34 7.19 9.64
C TYR A 158 -0.99 8.56 9.51
N LEU A 159 -1.64 9.07 10.56
CA LEU A 159 -2.28 10.39 10.54
C LEU A 159 -1.27 11.54 10.54
N ALA A 160 -0.16 11.41 11.27
CA ALA A 160 0.91 12.39 11.33
C ALA A 160 1.55 12.64 9.95
N ARG A 161 1.68 11.59 9.13
CA ARG A 161 2.10 11.69 7.72
C ARG A 161 1.17 12.54 6.86
N GLY A 162 -0.11 12.59 7.22
CA GLY A 162 -1.12 13.46 6.64
C GLY A 162 -1.24 14.84 7.28
N GLY A 163 -0.35 15.18 8.23
CA GLY A 163 -0.38 16.44 8.99
C GLY A 163 -1.44 16.49 10.10
N VAL A 164 -2.09 15.36 10.40
CA VAL A 164 -3.13 15.25 11.43
C VAL A 164 -2.52 14.67 12.69
N PHE A 165 -2.55 15.44 13.79
CA PHE A 165 -1.98 15.03 15.08
C PHE A 165 -3.02 14.90 16.20
N SER A 166 -4.29 15.17 15.87
CA SER A 166 -5.40 15.21 16.81
C SER A 166 -6.65 14.61 16.18
N LEU A 167 -7.40 13.86 16.97
CA LEU A 167 -8.64 13.22 16.55
C LEU A 167 -9.78 13.60 17.49
N MET A 168 -10.88 14.08 16.92
CA MET A 168 -12.11 14.38 17.66
C MET A 168 -13.16 13.31 17.35
N ARG A 169 -13.51 12.46 18.32
CA ARG A 169 -14.49 11.38 18.14
C ARG A 169 -15.89 11.88 18.47
N ASN A 170 -16.88 11.43 17.70
CA ASN A 170 -18.31 11.72 17.93
C ASN A 170 -18.60 13.21 18.14
N ALA A 171 -17.99 14.05 17.31
CA ALA A 171 -18.15 15.49 17.40
C ALA A 171 -19.54 15.90 16.94
N LEU A 172 -20.14 16.86 17.64
CA LEU A 172 -21.30 17.58 17.13
C LEU A 172 -20.81 18.65 16.16
N VAL A 173 -21.20 18.56 14.90
CA VAL A 173 -20.77 19.45 13.83
C VAL A 173 -21.91 20.35 13.37
N GLU A 174 -21.68 21.65 13.42
CA GLU A 174 -22.56 22.69 12.88
C GLU A 174 -21.85 23.39 11.72
N VAL A 175 -22.57 23.62 10.62
CA VAL A 175 -22.04 24.33 9.45
C VAL A 175 -22.38 25.82 9.58
N ASP A 176 -21.36 26.66 9.61
CA ASP A 176 -21.48 28.12 9.80
C ASP A 176 -21.60 28.84 8.45
N SER A 177 -20.75 28.49 7.49
CA SER A 177 -20.80 29.02 6.11
C SER A 177 -20.19 28.07 5.10
N GLY A 178 -20.73 28.04 3.88
CA GLY A 178 -20.22 27.22 2.78
C GLY A 178 -19.35 28.01 1.80
N GLY A 179 -18.51 27.30 1.04
CA GLY A 179 -17.82 27.88 -0.13
C GLY A 179 -16.56 28.70 0.15
N ASN A 180 -15.92 28.52 1.31
CA ASN A 180 -14.64 29.17 1.64
C ASN A 180 -13.42 28.44 1.03
N GLY A 181 -13.65 27.29 0.37
CA GLY A 181 -12.62 26.51 -0.33
C GLY A 181 -12.33 27.01 -1.75
N SER A 182 -11.28 26.47 -2.37
CA SER A 182 -10.93 26.80 -3.75
C SER A 182 -11.98 26.27 -4.74
N SER A 183 -12.47 27.14 -5.63
CA SER A 183 -13.45 26.79 -6.67
C SER A 183 -13.00 25.64 -7.56
N PHE A 184 -11.69 25.49 -7.80
CA PHE A 184 -11.14 24.40 -8.60
C PHE A 184 -11.33 23.04 -7.91
N TYR A 185 -11.01 22.93 -6.62
CA TYR A 185 -11.18 21.67 -5.87
C TYR A 185 -12.66 21.37 -5.64
N ASN A 186 -13.50 22.39 -5.42
CA ASN A 186 -14.96 22.22 -5.40
C ASN A 186 -15.48 21.57 -6.69
N ALA A 187 -15.14 22.13 -7.85
CA ALA A 187 -15.54 21.56 -9.14
C ALA A 187 -15.03 20.13 -9.34
N LEU A 188 -13.83 19.82 -8.83
CA LEU A 188 -13.23 18.49 -8.91
C LEU A 188 -13.99 17.46 -8.06
N PHE A 189 -14.32 17.80 -6.81
CA PHE A 189 -15.09 16.93 -5.92
C PHE A 189 -16.54 16.80 -6.36
N GLU A 190 -17.14 17.85 -6.90
CA GLU A 190 -18.45 17.80 -7.55
C GLU A 190 -18.44 16.88 -8.77
N LEU A 191 -17.41 16.95 -9.63
CA LEU A 191 -17.25 16.04 -10.75
C LEU A 191 -17.11 14.59 -10.29
N ARG A 192 -16.27 14.34 -9.27
CA ARG A 192 -16.06 13.00 -8.68
C ARG A 192 -17.36 12.44 -8.10
N SER A 193 -18.06 13.21 -7.29
CA SER A 193 -19.33 12.79 -6.67
C SER A 193 -20.45 12.59 -7.70
N THR A 194 -20.49 13.41 -8.75
CA THR A 194 -21.46 13.24 -9.84
C THR A 194 -21.13 11.99 -10.66
N ALA A 195 -19.86 11.73 -10.96
CA ALA A 195 -19.44 10.49 -11.64
C ALA A 195 -19.79 9.25 -10.80
N ALA A 196 -19.57 9.27 -9.49
CA ALA A 196 -19.96 8.19 -8.59
C ALA A 196 -21.48 7.95 -8.60
N LYS A 197 -22.29 9.02 -8.56
CA LYS A 197 -23.75 8.93 -8.67
C LYS A 197 -24.21 8.33 -10.00
N GLN A 198 -23.56 8.69 -11.10
CA GLN A 198 -23.85 8.07 -12.40
C GLN A 198 -23.54 6.58 -12.36
N ILE A 199 -22.35 6.18 -11.90
CA ILE A 199 -21.99 4.75 -11.78
C ILE A 199 -23.03 3.98 -10.95
N ALA A 200 -23.44 4.53 -9.80
CA ALA A 200 -24.44 3.92 -8.91
C ALA A 200 -25.85 3.86 -9.52
N ALA A 201 -26.20 4.75 -10.47
CA ALA A 201 -27.49 4.71 -11.14
C ALA A 201 -27.56 3.60 -12.21
N TYR A 202 -26.43 3.22 -12.80
CA TYR A 202 -26.36 2.26 -13.91
C TYR A 202 -25.96 0.84 -13.49
N LEU A 203 -25.28 0.68 -12.35
CA LEU A 203 -24.80 -0.60 -11.83
C LEU A 203 -25.38 -0.89 -10.44
N PRO A 204 -25.72 -2.14 -10.13
CA PRO A 204 -26.08 -2.53 -8.77
C PRO A 204 -24.84 -2.62 -7.87
N GLU A 205 -25.07 -2.64 -6.56
CA GLU A 205 -24.06 -3.04 -5.60
C GLU A 205 -23.86 -4.57 -5.63
N PRO A 206 -22.63 -5.07 -5.44
CA PRO A 206 -21.38 -4.36 -5.11
C PRO A 206 -20.56 -3.85 -6.32
N GLN A 207 -21.05 -4.05 -7.55
CA GLN A 207 -20.32 -3.69 -8.77
C GLN A 207 -20.09 -2.18 -8.89
N ALA A 208 -21.08 -1.37 -8.50
CA ALA A 208 -20.98 0.09 -8.50
C ALA A 208 -19.84 0.58 -7.59
N SER A 209 -19.78 0.10 -6.34
CA SER A 209 -18.71 0.46 -5.41
C SER A 209 -17.32 0.00 -5.88
N LEU A 210 -17.21 -1.20 -6.47
CA LEU A 210 -15.95 -1.68 -7.02
C LEU A 210 -15.47 -0.82 -8.20
N LEU A 211 -16.35 -0.48 -9.15
CA LEU A 211 -15.99 0.38 -10.28
C LEU A 211 -15.64 1.80 -9.82
N THR A 212 -16.34 2.31 -8.81
CA THR A 212 -16.09 3.61 -8.19
C THR A 212 -14.71 3.66 -7.52
N GLY A 213 -14.32 2.59 -6.81
CA GLY A 213 -12.96 2.42 -6.29
C GLY A 213 -11.91 2.43 -7.39
N ILE A 214 -12.11 1.63 -8.45
CA ILE A 214 -11.17 1.49 -9.56
C ILE A 214 -10.97 2.79 -10.35
N LEU A 215 -12.05 3.53 -10.63
CA LEU A 215 -12.01 4.73 -11.49
C LEU A 215 -11.73 6.02 -10.73
N LEU A 216 -12.33 6.16 -9.54
CA LEU A 216 -12.37 7.40 -8.77
C LEU A 216 -11.56 7.32 -7.46
N GLY A 217 -11.06 6.14 -7.07
CA GLY A 217 -10.26 5.96 -5.85
C GLY A 217 -11.08 6.10 -4.57
N GLN A 218 -12.39 5.85 -4.63
CA GLN A 218 -13.28 5.85 -3.47
C GLN A 218 -13.59 4.40 -3.07
N GLU A 219 -12.93 3.92 -2.02
CA GLU A 219 -13.05 2.54 -1.54
C GLU A 219 -14.08 2.42 -0.41
N ASN A 220 -14.62 3.54 0.08
CA ASN A 220 -15.34 3.63 1.34
C ASN A 220 -16.69 2.89 1.36
N ASN A 221 -17.29 2.69 0.18
CA ASN A 221 -18.59 2.03 0.03
C ASN A 221 -18.48 0.51 -0.24
N ILE A 222 -17.25 -0.03 -0.29
CA ILE A 222 -17.04 -1.46 -0.54
C ILE A 222 -17.31 -2.22 0.76
N SER A 223 -18.26 -3.15 0.71
CA SER A 223 -18.63 -3.98 1.85
C SER A 223 -17.42 -4.70 2.47
N PRO A 224 -17.31 -4.78 3.81
CA PRO A 224 -16.20 -5.43 4.49
C PRO A 224 -15.92 -6.86 4.01
N GLU A 225 -16.95 -7.65 3.70
CA GLU A 225 -16.77 -9.02 3.23
C GLU A 225 -16.02 -9.10 1.89
N ILE A 226 -16.25 -8.13 1.01
CA ILE A 226 -15.56 -8.04 -0.27
C ILE A 226 -14.13 -7.54 -0.04
N GLN A 227 -13.95 -6.50 0.78
CA GLN A 227 -12.63 -5.99 1.08
C GLN A 227 -11.72 -7.06 1.72
N ASP A 228 -12.28 -7.89 2.60
CA ASP A 228 -11.60 -9.04 3.18
C ASP A 228 -11.27 -10.11 2.13
N ALA A 229 -12.18 -10.41 1.20
CA ALA A 229 -11.92 -11.36 0.13
C ALA A 229 -10.78 -10.89 -0.80
N PHE A 230 -10.75 -9.60 -1.17
CA PHE A 230 -9.66 -9.01 -1.96
C PHE A 230 -8.33 -9.02 -1.20
N THR A 231 -8.36 -8.78 0.11
CA THR A 231 -7.17 -8.83 0.98
C THR A 231 -6.66 -10.26 1.13
N ALA A 232 -7.55 -11.23 1.38
CA ALA A 232 -7.22 -12.65 1.54
C ALA A 232 -6.62 -13.27 0.28
N THR A 233 -7.07 -12.80 -0.89
CA THR A 233 -6.54 -13.27 -2.19
C THR A 233 -5.32 -12.48 -2.67
N GLY A 234 -4.88 -11.45 -1.95
CA GLY A 234 -3.68 -10.67 -2.29
C GLY A 234 -3.88 -9.67 -3.43
N VAL A 235 -5.13 -9.37 -3.80
CA VAL A 235 -5.49 -8.47 -4.89
C VAL A 235 -6.16 -7.17 -4.44
N ALA A 236 -6.08 -6.82 -3.15
CA ALA A 236 -6.55 -5.54 -2.61
C ALA A 236 -6.00 -4.32 -3.36
N HIS A 237 -4.79 -4.42 -3.90
CA HIS A 237 -4.16 -3.37 -4.72
C HIS A 237 -4.89 -3.07 -6.05
N ILE A 238 -5.86 -3.88 -6.47
CA ILE A 238 -6.68 -3.68 -7.66
C ILE A 238 -7.85 -2.72 -7.38
N VAL A 239 -8.40 -2.81 -6.16
CA VAL A 239 -9.46 -1.93 -5.67
C VAL A 239 -8.92 -0.52 -5.47
N ALA A 240 -7.71 -0.42 -4.92
CA ALA A 240 -6.97 0.83 -4.85
C ALA A 240 -6.43 1.23 -6.22
N ILE A 241 -6.36 2.55 -6.50
CA ILE A 241 -5.78 3.03 -7.75
C ILE A 241 -4.28 2.75 -7.76
N SER A 242 -3.93 1.70 -8.52
CA SER A 242 -2.57 1.22 -8.66
C SER A 242 -1.78 2.03 -9.68
N GLY A 243 -0.44 1.89 -9.64
CA GLY A 243 0.43 2.43 -10.67
C GLY A 243 0.15 1.86 -12.07
N PHE A 244 -0.42 0.65 -12.16
CA PHE A 244 -0.83 0.04 -13.42
C PHE A 244 -2.04 0.77 -14.02
N ASN A 245 -3.08 1.07 -13.21
CA ASN A 245 -4.23 1.86 -13.67
C ASN A 245 -3.76 3.22 -14.21
N MET A 246 -2.85 3.89 -13.50
CA MET A 246 -2.27 5.15 -13.96
C MET A 246 -1.44 5.02 -15.24
N ALA A 247 -0.69 3.93 -15.42
CA ALA A 247 0.04 3.67 -16.64
C ALA A 247 -0.91 3.55 -17.84
N VAL A 248 -2.01 2.80 -17.70
CA VAL A 248 -3.05 2.65 -18.73
C VAL A 248 -3.70 3.98 -19.07
N ILE A 249 -4.17 4.75 -18.07
CA ILE A 249 -4.77 6.07 -18.29
C ILE A 249 -3.80 7.02 -18.98
N SER A 250 -2.54 7.06 -18.54
CA SER A 250 -1.53 7.91 -19.16
C SER A 250 -1.19 7.52 -20.59
N GLY A 251 -1.18 6.23 -20.91
CA GLY A 251 -1.01 5.73 -22.26
C GLY A 251 -2.18 6.13 -23.17
N LEU A 252 -3.41 6.06 -22.67
CA LEU A 252 -4.61 6.50 -23.38
C LEU A 252 -4.56 8.02 -23.67
N ILE A 253 -4.32 8.83 -22.63
CA ILE A 253 -4.20 10.28 -22.76
C ILE A 253 -3.11 10.63 -23.78
N ALA A 254 -1.91 10.07 -23.63
CA ALA A 254 -0.81 10.31 -24.56
C ALA A 254 -1.17 9.92 -26.00
N SER A 255 -1.90 8.81 -26.20
CA SER A 255 -2.31 8.33 -27.53
C SER A 255 -3.32 9.25 -28.20
N ILE A 256 -4.27 9.81 -27.43
CA ILE A 256 -5.25 10.78 -27.92
C ILE A 256 -4.54 12.06 -28.37
N PHE A 257 -3.69 12.64 -27.51
CA PHE A 257 -3.00 13.89 -27.80
C PHE A 257 -1.91 13.76 -28.87
N LYS A 258 -1.31 12.57 -29.05
CA LYS A 258 -0.32 12.31 -30.10
C LYS A 258 -0.88 12.51 -31.52
N ARG A 259 -2.19 12.44 -31.72
CA ARG A 259 -2.85 12.69 -33.01
C ARG A 259 -2.89 14.17 -33.40
N PHE A 260 -2.59 15.06 -32.46
CA PHE A 260 -2.62 16.51 -32.70
C PHE A 260 -1.31 17.00 -33.36
N PRO A 261 -1.36 17.92 -34.35
CA PRO A 261 -0.19 18.33 -35.12
C PRO A 261 0.86 19.10 -34.29
N TRP A 262 0.43 19.81 -33.24
CA TRP A 262 1.32 20.57 -32.37
C TRP A 262 1.82 19.74 -31.19
N ARG A 263 2.92 19.01 -31.40
CA ARG A 263 3.50 18.08 -30.42
C ARG A 263 3.70 18.67 -29.01
N TRP A 264 4.14 19.92 -28.89
CA TRP A 264 4.37 20.57 -27.59
C TRP A 264 3.06 20.89 -26.88
N VAL A 265 2.09 21.46 -27.59
CA VAL A 265 0.75 21.74 -27.06
C VAL A 265 0.07 20.44 -26.62
N ALA A 266 0.14 19.41 -27.45
CA ALA A 266 -0.34 18.07 -27.15
C ALA A 266 0.32 17.47 -25.90
N GLY A 267 1.64 17.60 -25.76
CA GLY A 267 2.38 17.10 -24.61
C GLY A 267 2.02 17.82 -23.31
N PHE A 268 1.94 19.16 -23.34
CA PHE A 268 1.51 19.94 -22.17
C PHE A 268 0.05 19.65 -21.81
N ALA A 269 -0.85 19.57 -22.79
CA ALA A 269 -2.24 19.21 -22.54
C ALA A 269 -2.39 17.81 -21.93
N ALA A 270 -1.62 16.83 -22.40
CA ALA A 270 -1.59 15.49 -21.83
C ALA A 270 -1.10 15.48 -20.37
N ILE A 271 -0.04 16.23 -20.05
CA ILE A 271 0.47 16.36 -18.68
C ILE A 271 -0.56 17.06 -17.78
N THR A 272 -1.18 18.14 -18.26
CA THR A 272 -2.23 18.85 -17.52
C THR A 272 -3.42 17.94 -17.23
N MET A 273 -3.87 17.15 -18.22
CA MET A 273 -4.94 16.18 -18.02
C MET A 273 -4.57 15.09 -17.01
N LEU A 274 -3.31 14.62 -17.01
CA LEU A 274 -2.82 13.68 -16.03
C LEU A 274 -2.81 14.24 -14.61
N VAL A 275 -2.40 15.50 -14.45
CA VAL A 275 -2.43 16.18 -13.15
C VAL A 275 -3.87 16.33 -12.66
N ILE A 276 -4.78 16.78 -13.52
CA ILE A 276 -6.21 16.90 -13.17
C ILE A 276 -6.79 15.54 -12.76
N TYR A 277 -6.53 14.47 -13.52
CA TYR A 277 -7.00 13.13 -13.17
C TYR A 277 -6.38 12.61 -11.85
N THR A 278 -5.10 12.88 -11.62
CA THR A 278 -4.41 12.50 -10.38
C THR A 278 -5.05 13.18 -9.16
N LEU A 279 -5.40 14.47 -9.29
CA LEU A 279 -6.12 15.20 -8.24
C LEU A 279 -7.55 14.66 -8.08
N LEU A 280 -8.25 14.34 -9.17
CA LEU A 280 -9.63 13.80 -9.16
C LEU A 280 -9.72 12.51 -8.33
N VAL A 281 -8.72 11.66 -8.47
CA VAL A 281 -8.60 10.36 -7.80
C VAL A 281 -8.18 10.48 -6.32
N GLY A 282 -7.76 11.66 -5.86
CA GLY A 282 -7.34 11.90 -4.47
C GLY A 282 -5.84 11.88 -4.22
N ALA A 283 -5.01 11.85 -5.28
CA ALA A 283 -3.56 12.08 -5.22
C ALA A 283 -2.78 11.24 -4.18
N ASN A 284 -3.15 9.97 -4.00
CA ASN A 284 -2.36 9.03 -3.18
C ASN A 284 -0.90 8.94 -3.70
N PRO A 285 0.12 8.84 -2.83
CA PRO A 285 1.53 8.67 -3.21
C PRO A 285 1.81 7.74 -4.40
N ALA A 286 1.14 6.59 -4.48
CA ALA A 286 1.33 5.64 -5.58
C ALA A 286 0.89 6.21 -6.95
N VAL A 287 -0.22 6.97 -6.95
CA VAL A 287 -0.83 7.63 -8.11
C VAL A 287 0.02 8.81 -8.57
N VAL A 288 0.43 9.68 -7.63
CA VAL A 288 1.28 10.85 -7.90
C VAL A 288 2.61 10.42 -8.52
N ARG A 289 3.24 9.38 -7.96
CA ARG A 289 4.47 8.81 -8.48
C ARG A 289 4.29 8.30 -9.91
N ALA A 290 3.22 7.55 -10.18
CA ALA A 290 2.92 7.07 -11.52
C ALA A 290 2.68 8.22 -12.51
N ALA A 291 1.94 9.26 -12.10
CA ALA A 291 1.71 10.45 -12.91
C ALA A 291 3.02 11.17 -13.26
N ILE A 292 3.93 11.37 -12.30
CA ILE A 292 5.25 11.97 -12.55
C ILE A 292 6.05 11.11 -13.54
N MET A 293 6.08 9.78 -13.35
CA MET A 293 6.78 8.88 -14.29
C MET A 293 6.20 8.96 -15.70
N SER A 294 4.88 8.98 -15.84
CA SER A 294 4.21 9.14 -17.13
C SER A 294 4.48 10.51 -17.77
N SER A 295 4.48 11.59 -16.99
CA SER A 295 4.87 12.91 -17.46
C SER A 295 6.31 12.94 -17.97
N LEU A 296 7.24 12.27 -17.30
CA LEU A 296 8.63 12.16 -17.76
C LEU A 296 8.74 11.42 -19.10
N VAL A 297 7.93 10.37 -19.31
CA VAL A 297 7.88 9.65 -20.59
C VAL A 297 7.37 10.56 -21.71
N ILE A 298 6.32 11.35 -21.44
CA ILE A 298 5.79 12.33 -22.41
C ILE A 298 6.86 13.37 -22.75
N VAL A 299 7.49 14.00 -21.74
CA VAL A 299 8.54 15.01 -21.94
C VAL A 299 9.73 14.44 -22.71
N ALA A 300 10.17 13.22 -22.38
CA ALA A 300 11.26 12.56 -23.09
C ALA A 300 10.91 12.34 -24.58
N GLY A 301 9.67 11.96 -24.88
CA GLY A 301 9.15 11.89 -26.25
C GLY A 301 9.19 13.21 -27.00
N LEU A 302 8.83 14.33 -26.34
CA LEU A 302 8.90 15.68 -26.92
C LEU A 302 10.33 16.10 -27.26
N VAL A 303 11.28 15.79 -26.37
CA VAL A 303 12.70 16.11 -26.52
C VAL A 303 13.45 15.06 -27.36
N ARG A 304 12.75 14.02 -27.85
CA ARG A 304 13.31 12.89 -28.63
C ARG A 304 14.44 12.16 -27.90
N ARG A 305 14.33 12.04 -26.58
CA ARG A 305 15.26 11.27 -25.75
C ARG A 305 14.58 10.01 -25.22
N LYS A 306 15.38 8.96 -25.00
CA LYS A 306 14.90 7.75 -24.33
C LYS A 306 14.91 7.97 -22.82
N THR A 307 13.82 7.58 -22.16
CA THR A 307 13.75 7.58 -20.70
C THR A 307 14.50 6.37 -20.14
N TYR A 308 15.38 6.60 -19.18
CA TYR A 308 16.03 5.52 -18.44
C TYR A 308 15.26 5.31 -17.13
N LEU A 309 14.45 4.24 -17.07
CA LEU A 309 13.53 3.92 -15.97
C LEU A 309 14.16 4.06 -14.56
N PRO A 310 15.42 3.62 -14.31
CA PRO A 310 16.03 3.73 -12.98
C PRO A 310 16.36 5.18 -12.60
N ALA A 311 16.73 6.01 -13.58
CA ALA A 311 16.93 7.44 -13.33
C ALA A 311 15.61 8.16 -13.09
N SER A 312 14.54 7.78 -13.79
CA SER A 312 13.20 8.30 -13.53
C SER A 312 12.72 7.95 -12.13
N LEU A 313 12.92 6.70 -11.69
CA LEU A 313 12.55 6.26 -10.34
C LEU A 313 13.32 7.04 -9.26
N ALA A 314 14.64 7.20 -9.43
CA ALA A 314 15.47 8.01 -8.53
C ALA A 314 15.05 9.49 -8.50
N PHE A 315 14.72 10.06 -9.66
CA PHE A 315 14.20 11.43 -9.75
C PHE A 315 12.89 11.60 -8.99
N VAL A 316 11.96 10.65 -9.14
CA VAL A 316 10.64 10.71 -8.49
C VAL A 316 10.78 10.61 -6.97
N VAL A 317 11.62 9.70 -6.46
CA VAL A 317 11.93 9.61 -5.03
C VAL A 317 12.45 10.94 -4.50
N LEU A 318 13.42 11.55 -5.19
CA LEU A 318 14.00 12.83 -4.79
C LEU A 318 12.94 13.94 -4.82
N LEU A 319 12.19 14.07 -5.91
CA LEU A 319 11.18 15.12 -6.07
C LEU A 319 10.08 15.02 -5.01
N MET A 320 9.53 13.82 -4.79
CA MET A 320 8.45 13.61 -3.84
C MET A 320 8.91 13.78 -2.39
N SER A 321 10.11 13.30 -2.05
CA SER A 321 10.66 13.44 -0.69
C SER A 321 11.15 14.85 -0.35
N VAL A 322 11.50 15.66 -1.35
CA VAL A 322 11.74 17.11 -1.16
C VAL A 322 10.45 17.83 -0.76
N LEU A 323 9.33 17.47 -1.38
CA LEU A 323 8.03 18.06 -1.06
C LEU A 323 7.50 17.56 0.29
N ASN A 324 7.54 16.25 0.51
CA ASN A 324 7.15 15.62 1.77
C ASN A 324 8.17 14.52 2.18
N PRO A 325 9.06 14.77 3.16
CA PRO A 325 10.08 13.81 3.56
C PRO A 325 9.50 12.52 4.17
N THR A 326 8.28 12.57 4.74
CA THR A 326 7.65 11.40 5.35
C THR A 326 7.11 10.39 4.31
N ILE A 327 7.11 10.74 3.01
CA ILE A 327 6.62 9.85 1.94
C ILE A 327 7.44 8.57 1.80
N ILE A 328 8.70 8.58 2.22
CA ILE A 328 9.58 7.40 2.20
C ILE A 328 9.05 6.32 3.15
N GLN A 329 8.33 6.71 4.20
CA GLN A 329 7.73 5.80 5.16
C GLN A 329 6.33 5.34 4.75
N ASP A 330 5.73 5.94 3.71
CA ASP A 330 4.38 5.59 3.27
C ASP A 330 4.33 4.20 2.62
N ILE A 331 3.40 3.36 3.07
CA ILE A 331 3.29 1.96 2.64
C ILE A 331 2.92 1.88 1.15
N SER A 332 2.00 2.73 0.68
CA SER A 332 1.57 2.75 -0.73
C SER A 332 2.71 3.18 -1.66
N PHE A 333 3.50 4.16 -1.22
CA PHE A 333 4.70 4.58 -1.92
C PHE A 333 5.73 3.45 -1.99
N GLN A 334 6.06 2.82 -0.87
CA GLN A 334 7.05 1.74 -0.80
C GLN A 334 6.64 0.53 -1.65
N LEU A 335 5.42 0.00 -1.45
CA LEU A 335 4.93 -1.15 -2.21
C LEU A 335 4.99 -0.88 -3.70
N SER A 336 4.54 0.30 -4.13
CA SER A 336 4.56 0.60 -5.56
C SER A 336 5.99 0.82 -6.07
N PHE A 337 6.88 1.49 -5.31
CA PHE A 337 8.30 1.66 -5.65
C PHE A 337 9.00 0.31 -5.82
N PHE A 338 8.86 -0.58 -4.85
CA PHE A 338 9.47 -1.92 -4.89
C PHE A 338 8.84 -2.80 -5.97
N ALA A 339 7.54 -2.67 -6.28
CA ALA A 339 6.95 -3.32 -7.45
C ALA A 339 7.62 -2.87 -8.76
N THR A 340 7.83 -1.56 -8.93
CA THR A 340 8.49 -1.02 -10.13
C THR A 340 9.98 -1.40 -10.20
N LEU A 341 10.66 -1.46 -9.06
CA LEU A 341 12.05 -1.94 -8.98
C LEU A 341 12.14 -3.43 -9.28
N GLY A 342 11.18 -4.23 -8.81
CA GLY A 342 11.09 -5.66 -9.06
C GLY A 342 10.87 -5.95 -10.54
N LEU A 343 9.93 -5.23 -11.17
CA LEU A 343 9.74 -5.26 -12.62
C LEU A 343 11.03 -4.93 -13.37
N MET A 344 11.73 -3.86 -12.98
CA MET A 344 12.98 -3.46 -13.61
C MET A 344 14.08 -4.53 -13.49
N LEU A 345 14.25 -5.12 -12.30
CA LEU A 345 15.37 -6.03 -12.02
C LEU A 345 15.11 -7.45 -12.50
N PHE A 346 13.86 -7.92 -12.43
CA PHE A 346 13.54 -9.34 -12.60
C PHE A 346 12.81 -9.67 -13.89
N THR A 347 12.17 -8.72 -14.59
CA THR A 347 11.41 -9.03 -15.83
C THR A 347 12.30 -9.67 -16.89
N GLU A 348 13.37 -9.00 -17.34
CA GLU A 348 14.23 -9.53 -18.41
C GLU A 348 14.91 -10.87 -18.03
N PRO A 349 15.47 -11.05 -16.81
CA PRO A 349 15.99 -12.35 -16.38
C PRO A 349 14.94 -13.46 -16.32
N LEU A 350 13.72 -13.15 -15.84
CA LEU A 350 12.62 -14.12 -15.76
C LEU A 350 12.15 -14.51 -17.16
N THR A 351 11.94 -13.56 -18.07
CA THR A 351 11.57 -13.81 -19.47
C THR A 351 12.56 -14.74 -20.15
N ARG A 352 13.86 -14.42 -20.08
CA ARG A 352 14.90 -15.26 -20.69
C ARG A 352 14.90 -16.69 -20.16
N ARG A 353 14.71 -16.87 -18.84
CA ARG A 353 14.65 -18.20 -18.23
C ARG A 353 13.40 -18.96 -18.65
N PHE A 354 12.24 -18.30 -18.65
CA PHE A 354 10.99 -18.89 -19.10
C PHE A 354 11.07 -19.32 -20.57
N ASP A 355 11.58 -18.46 -21.46
CA ASP A 355 11.77 -18.80 -22.88
C ASP A 355 12.71 -19.99 -23.05
N THR A 356 13.79 -20.07 -22.26
CA THR A 356 14.73 -21.20 -22.28
C THR A 356 14.08 -22.52 -21.81
N VAL A 357 13.18 -22.45 -20.83
CA VAL A 357 12.44 -23.63 -20.33
C VAL A 357 11.36 -24.05 -21.31
N LEU A 358 10.61 -23.09 -21.88
CA LEU A 358 9.56 -23.37 -22.86
C LEU A 358 10.12 -23.98 -24.15
N THR A 359 11.23 -23.47 -24.67
CA THR A 359 11.90 -24.02 -25.86
C THR A 359 12.48 -25.43 -25.65
N ARG A 360 12.66 -25.87 -24.39
CA ARG A 360 13.04 -27.24 -24.06
C ARG A 360 11.85 -28.19 -23.91
N LEU A 361 10.68 -27.68 -23.54
CA LEU A 361 9.50 -28.50 -23.23
C LEU A 361 8.48 -28.53 -24.39
N PHE A 362 8.48 -27.54 -25.27
CA PHE A 362 7.51 -27.40 -26.36
C PHE A 362 8.20 -27.08 -27.70
N SER A 363 7.51 -27.35 -28.81
CA SER A 363 7.98 -26.96 -30.15
C SER A 363 8.07 -25.44 -30.30
N GLU A 364 9.00 -24.94 -31.13
CA GLU A 364 9.28 -23.50 -31.29
C GLU A 364 8.02 -22.67 -31.58
N THR A 365 7.09 -23.19 -32.37
CA THR A 365 5.85 -22.50 -32.75
C THR A 365 4.86 -22.36 -31.59
N THR A 366 4.84 -23.33 -30.68
CA THR A 366 3.95 -23.34 -29.51
C THR A 366 4.59 -22.52 -28.37
N ALA A 367 5.92 -22.59 -28.25
CA ALA A 367 6.69 -21.79 -27.30
C ALA A 367 6.55 -20.29 -27.54
N VAL A 368 6.61 -19.84 -28.80
CA VAL A 368 6.43 -18.42 -29.15
C VAL A 368 4.99 -17.94 -28.89
N ARG A 369 3.97 -18.77 -29.18
CA ARG A 369 2.56 -18.42 -28.88
C ARG A 369 2.26 -18.36 -27.38
N LEU A 370 2.78 -19.32 -26.59
CA LEU A 370 2.59 -19.33 -25.15
C LEU A 370 3.36 -18.19 -24.47
N SER A 371 4.57 -17.89 -24.94
CA SER A 371 5.42 -16.78 -24.49
C SER A 371 4.69 -15.43 -24.54
N GLY A 372 3.94 -15.15 -25.61
CA GLY A 372 3.26 -13.86 -25.78
C GLY A 372 1.97 -13.67 -24.99
N ILE A 373 1.21 -14.74 -24.67
CA ILE A 373 -0.17 -14.58 -24.12
C ILE A 373 -0.23 -14.82 -22.60
N LEU A 374 0.50 -15.81 -22.07
CA LEU A 374 0.42 -16.20 -20.66
C LEU A 374 1.66 -15.80 -19.86
N THR A 375 2.82 -15.73 -20.52
CA THR A 375 4.09 -15.54 -19.83
C THR A 375 4.31 -14.08 -19.43
N GLU A 376 3.83 -13.10 -20.21
CA GLU A 376 4.04 -11.68 -19.91
C GLU A 376 3.34 -11.22 -18.61
N PRO A 377 2.02 -11.45 -18.38
CA PRO A 377 1.37 -11.07 -17.12
C PRO A 377 1.92 -11.85 -15.93
N LEU A 378 2.27 -13.12 -16.12
CA LEU A 378 2.81 -13.98 -15.08
C LEU A 378 4.21 -13.52 -14.66
N ILE A 379 5.10 -13.22 -15.61
CA ILE A 379 6.45 -12.69 -15.33
C ILE A 379 6.35 -11.33 -14.64
N VAL A 380 5.51 -10.43 -15.15
CA VAL A 380 5.29 -9.11 -14.56
C VAL A 380 4.82 -9.23 -13.10
N THR A 381 3.86 -10.13 -12.84
CA THR A 381 3.33 -10.38 -11.49
C THR A 381 4.41 -10.98 -10.58
N LEU A 382 5.16 -11.99 -11.03
CA LEU A 382 6.25 -12.58 -10.25
C LEU A 382 7.38 -11.58 -9.97
N ALA A 383 7.74 -10.76 -10.97
CA ALA A 383 8.76 -9.74 -10.83
C ALA A 383 8.35 -8.69 -9.78
N ALA A 384 7.09 -8.23 -9.80
CA ALA A 384 6.57 -7.33 -8.79
C ALA A 384 6.55 -7.98 -7.39
N LEU A 385 5.98 -9.20 -7.28
CA LEU A 385 5.87 -9.95 -6.02
C LEU A 385 7.22 -10.22 -5.37
N SER A 386 8.28 -10.43 -6.15
CA SER A 386 9.62 -10.71 -5.62
C SER A 386 10.13 -9.65 -4.64
N LEU A 387 9.74 -8.39 -4.82
CA LEU A 387 10.15 -7.29 -3.93
C LEU A 387 8.99 -6.75 -3.07
N THR A 388 7.73 -6.94 -3.45
CA THR A 388 6.60 -6.48 -2.63
C THR A 388 6.20 -7.48 -1.56
N LEU A 389 6.33 -8.79 -1.80
CA LEU A 389 5.88 -9.83 -0.88
C LEU A 389 6.52 -9.75 0.52
N PRO A 390 7.85 -9.54 0.67
CA PRO A 390 8.45 -9.37 2.00
C PRO A 390 7.90 -8.15 2.76
N LEU A 391 7.57 -7.07 2.06
CA LEU A 391 6.97 -5.87 2.66
C LEU A 391 5.53 -6.12 3.05
N THR A 392 4.75 -6.77 2.17
CA THR A 392 3.36 -7.14 2.47
C THR A 392 3.29 -8.03 3.71
N ILE A 393 4.23 -8.98 3.86
CA ILE A 393 4.32 -9.83 5.05
C ILE A 393 4.62 -9.00 6.30
N VAL A 394 5.58 -8.07 6.25
CA VAL A 394 5.92 -7.22 7.42
C VAL A 394 4.78 -6.28 7.81
N TYR A 395 4.07 -5.70 6.84
CA TYR A 395 3.01 -4.73 7.12
C TYR A 395 1.67 -5.36 7.46
N PHE A 396 1.33 -6.49 6.86
CA PHE A 396 0.00 -7.09 6.97
C PHE A 396 0.01 -8.46 7.65
N ASN A 397 1.18 -9.02 7.99
CA ASN A 397 1.35 -10.34 8.63
C ASN A 397 0.59 -11.47 7.93
N ARG A 398 0.48 -11.38 6.60
CA ARG A 398 -0.31 -12.30 5.77
C ARG A 398 0.42 -12.63 4.49
N LEU A 399 0.35 -13.90 4.12
CA LEU A 399 0.83 -14.44 2.86
C LEU A 399 -0.36 -15.03 2.08
N SER A 400 -0.69 -14.45 0.93
CA SER A 400 -1.70 -15.02 0.03
C SER A 400 -1.05 -15.95 -1.00
N LEU A 401 -1.35 -17.25 -0.90
CA LEU A 401 -0.84 -18.27 -1.81
C LEU A 401 -1.56 -18.28 -3.16
N VAL A 402 -2.80 -17.77 -3.19
CA VAL A 402 -3.63 -17.70 -4.40
C VAL A 402 -3.44 -16.39 -5.18
N THR A 403 -2.54 -15.50 -4.73
CA THR A 403 -2.25 -14.22 -5.40
C THR A 403 -1.91 -14.38 -6.88
N LEU A 404 -1.10 -15.37 -7.24
CA LEU A 404 -0.64 -15.57 -8.61
C LEU A 404 -1.78 -15.99 -9.57
N PRO A 405 -2.54 -17.08 -9.31
CA PRO A 405 -3.64 -17.47 -10.19
C PRO A 405 -4.75 -16.42 -10.25
N VAL A 406 -5.05 -15.74 -9.14
CA VAL A 406 -6.07 -14.68 -9.12
C VAL A 406 -5.64 -13.49 -9.96
N ASN A 407 -4.39 -13.00 -9.82
CA ASN A 407 -3.88 -11.91 -10.67
C ASN A 407 -3.91 -12.25 -12.16
N LEU A 408 -3.59 -13.50 -12.54
CA LEU A 408 -3.64 -13.92 -13.94
C LEU A 408 -5.05 -13.84 -14.54
N LEU A 409 -6.09 -14.08 -13.73
CA LEU A 409 -7.49 -14.02 -14.15
C LEU A 409 -8.10 -12.62 -14.07
N VAL A 410 -7.65 -11.79 -13.12
CA VAL A 410 -8.25 -10.47 -12.84
C VAL A 410 -7.54 -9.34 -13.58
N VAL A 411 -6.20 -9.31 -13.64
CA VAL A 411 -5.44 -8.19 -14.22
C VAL A 411 -5.76 -7.90 -15.69
N PRO A 412 -5.95 -8.90 -16.59
CA PRO A 412 -6.37 -8.63 -17.97
C PRO A 412 -7.74 -7.94 -18.04
N VAL A 413 -8.66 -8.37 -17.17
CA VAL A 413 -10.01 -7.80 -17.07
C VAL A 413 -9.97 -6.37 -16.53
N GLN A 414 -9.03 -6.07 -15.63
CA GLN A 414 -8.86 -4.74 -15.04
C GLN A 414 -8.58 -3.65 -16.09
N THR A 415 -7.74 -3.93 -17.09
CA THR A 415 -7.45 -2.97 -18.16
C THR A 415 -8.70 -2.66 -18.97
N LEU A 416 -9.49 -3.70 -19.26
CA LEU A 416 -10.73 -3.57 -20.01
C LEU A 416 -11.75 -2.78 -19.19
N LEU A 417 -11.93 -3.10 -17.90
CA LEU A 417 -12.79 -2.38 -16.96
C LEU A 417 -12.46 -0.89 -16.88
N LEU A 418 -11.18 -0.55 -16.77
CA LEU A 418 -10.73 0.83 -16.67
C LEU A 418 -11.08 1.63 -17.95
N LEU A 419 -10.90 1.03 -19.13
CA LEU A 419 -11.20 1.67 -20.41
C LEU A 419 -12.71 1.74 -20.67
N THR A 420 -13.43 0.63 -20.53
CA THR A 420 -14.87 0.59 -20.83
C THR A 420 -15.70 1.27 -19.75
N GLY A 421 -15.32 1.12 -18.48
CA GLY A 421 -15.97 1.79 -17.35
C GLY A 421 -15.76 3.29 -17.42
N GLY A 422 -14.52 3.75 -17.64
CA GLY A 422 -14.23 5.17 -17.85
C GLY A 422 -15.00 5.75 -19.03
N ALA A 423 -15.06 5.03 -20.16
CA ALA A 423 -15.86 5.44 -21.32
C ALA A 423 -17.37 5.46 -21.02
N ALA A 424 -17.89 4.47 -20.30
CA ALA A 424 -19.30 4.39 -19.90
C ALA A 424 -19.68 5.58 -19.01
N THR A 425 -18.85 5.92 -18.03
CA THR A 425 -19.07 7.08 -17.14
C THR A 425 -19.02 8.40 -17.90
N LEU A 426 -18.10 8.57 -18.85
CA LEU A 426 -18.10 9.78 -19.69
C LEU A 426 -19.32 9.84 -20.61
N LEU A 427 -19.72 8.70 -21.20
CA LEU A 427 -20.88 8.62 -22.09
C LEU A 427 -22.20 8.79 -21.34
N SER A 428 -22.30 8.46 -20.05
CA SER A 428 -23.54 8.68 -19.29
C SER A 428 -23.96 10.15 -19.22
N PHE A 429 -23.02 11.09 -19.37
CA PHE A 429 -23.32 12.52 -19.44
C PHE A 429 -23.81 13.00 -20.81
N ILE A 430 -23.52 12.25 -21.88
CA ILE A 430 -23.73 12.71 -23.27
C ILE A 430 -24.82 11.88 -23.97
N ILE A 431 -24.71 10.56 -23.89
CA ILE A 431 -25.57 9.60 -24.61
C ILE A 431 -25.97 8.45 -23.65
N PRO A 432 -26.99 8.65 -22.79
CA PRO A 432 -27.42 7.67 -21.78
C PRO A 432 -27.68 6.24 -22.30
N PRO A 433 -28.31 6.02 -23.48
CA PRO A 433 -28.55 4.66 -23.97
C PRO A 433 -27.27 3.89 -24.32
N LEU A 434 -26.26 4.56 -24.87
CA LEU A 434 -24.99 3.93 -25.22
C LEU A 434 -24.17 3.63 -23.96
N ALA A 435 -24.26 4.50 -22.95
CA ALA A 435 -23.66 4.27 -21.64
C ALA A 435 -24.22 3.01 -20.99
N GLN A 436 -25.53 2.79 -21.04
CA GLN A 436 -26.18 1.59 -20.49
C GLN A 436 -25.61 0.29 -21.07
N ILE A 437 -25.40 0.24 -22.40
CA ILE A 437 -24.83 -0.95 -23.07
C ILE A 437 -23.41 -1.23 -22.58
N LEU A 438 -22.59 -0.19 -22.45
CA LEU A 438 -21.24 -0.33 -21.90
C LEU A 438 -21.25 -0.72 -20.42
N TYR A 439 -22.19 -0.21 -19.62
CA TYR A 439 -22.35 -0.60 -18.24
C TYR A 439 -22.77 -2.07 -18.09
N TRP A 440 -23.63 -2.60 -18.97
CA TRP A 440 -23.92 -4.04 -19.01
C TRP A 440 -22.68 -4.88 -19.30
N PHE A 441 -21.83 -4.42 -20.22
CA PHE A 441 -20.55 -5.08 -20.47
C PHE A 441 -19.62 -5.01 -19.25
N CYS A 442 -19.52 -3.85 -18.61
CA CYS A 442 -18.75 -3.69 -17.37
C CYS A 442 -19.29 -4.57 -16.24
N MET A 443 -20.61 -4.75 -16.14
CA MET A 443 -21.25 -5.59 -15.13
C MET A 443 -20.77 -7.03 -15.20
N VAL A 444 -20.62 -7.60 -16.41
CA VAL A 444 -20.08 -8.96 -16.61
C VAL A 444 -18.64 -9.04 -16.11
N LEU A 445 -17.81 -8.07 -16.46
CA LEU A 445 -16.39 -8.02 -16.07
C LEU A 445 -16.19 -7.80 -14.56
N LEU A 446 -17.01 -6.94 -13.95
CA LEU A 446 -17.01 -6.69 -12.50
C LEU A 446 -17.46 -7.94 -11.76
N SER A 447 -18.53 -8.59 -12.22
CA SER A 447 -19.04 -9.82 -11.60
C SER A 447 -18.04 -10.96 -11.72
N TRP A 448 -17.37 -11.09 -12.87
CA TRP A 448 -16.23 -12.02 -13.03
C TRP A 448 -15.16 -11.78 -11.97
N THR A 449 -14.72 -10.53 -11.81
CA THR A 449 -13.68 -10.16 -10.85
C THR A 449 -14.08 -10.51 -9.41
N ILE A 450 -15.30 -10.13 -9.01
CA ILE A 450 -15.83 -10.39 -7.66
C ILE A 450 -15.94 -11.89 -7.40
N GLU A 451 -16.49 -12.66 -8.33
CA GLU A 451 -16.70 -14.10 -8.12
C GLU A 451 -15.38 -14.88 -8.13
N VAL A 452 -14.42 -14.55 -9.00
CA VAL A 452 -13.07 -15.14 -8.95
C VAL A 452 -12.43 -14.91 -7.59
N VAL A 453 -12.53 -13.69 -7.06
CA VAL A 453 -11.98 -13.33 -5.75
C VAL A 453 -12.72 -14.06 -4.62
N ARG A 454 -14.05 -14.11 -4.64
CA ARG A 454 -14.85 -14.82 -3.63
C ARG A 454 -14.56 -16.32 -3.61
N VAL A 455 -14.52 -16.95 -4.77
CA VAL A 455 -14.22 -18.39 -4.89
C VAL A 455 -12.81 -18.68 -4.40
N ALA A 456 -11.82 -17.87 -4.79
CA ALA A 456 -10.46 -18.03 -4.32
C ALA A 456 -10.31 -17.78 -2.81
N ALA A 457 -11.06 -16.82 -2.24
CA ALA A 457 -11.03 -16.51 -0.81
C ALA A 457 -11.62 -17.63 0.07
N ARG A 458 -12.51 -18.47 -0.48
CA ARG A 458 -13.08 -19.64 0.24
C ARG A 458 -12.06 -20.77 0.42
N LEU A 459 -10.95 -20.75 -0.30
CA LEU A 459 -9.91 -21.78 -0.15
C LEU A 459 -9.23 -21.60 1.21
N SER A 460 -9.16 -22.69 1.98
CA SER A 460 -8.64 -22.69 3.35
C SER A 460 -7.15 -22.33 3.48
N PHE A 461 -6.43 -22.32 2.35
CA PHE A 461 -5.03 -21.91 2.19
C PHE A 461 -4.87 -20.58 1.44
N ALA A 462 -5.97 -19.85 1.17
CA ALA A 462 -5.94 -18.59 0.42
C ALA A 462 -5.02 -17.57 1.10
N SER A 463 -5.22 -17.34 2.39
CA SER A 463 -4.38 -16.50 3.24
C SER A 463 -3.84 -17.28 4.43
N VAL A 464 -2.52 -17.32 4.58
CA VAL A 464 -1.85 -17.85 5.76
C VAL A 464 -1.32 -16.67 6.57
N GLU A 465 -1.61 -16.65 7.86
CA GLU A 465 -1.01 -15.68 8.78
C GLU A 465 0.48 -16.05 8.92
N PHE A 466 1.35 -15.14 8.52
CA PHE A 466 2.78 -15.36 8.47
C PHE A 466 3.48 -14.05 8.80
N SER A 467 4.36 -14.09 9.79
CA SER A 467 5.09 -12.93 10.30
C SER A 467 6.59 -13.17 10.15
N ILE A 468 7.33 -12.16 9.71
CA ILE A 468 8.80 -12.20 9.57
C ILE A 468 9.39 -11.03 10.36
N ASP A 469 10.50 -11.27 11.06
CA ASP A 469 11.26 -10.19 11.69
C ASP A 469 11.66 -9.12 10.63
N PRO A 470 11.29 -7.85 10.81
CA PRO A 470 11.65 -6.76 9.90
C PRO A 470 13.16 -6.67 9.58
N ARG A 471 14.04 -7.12 10.48
CA ARG A 471 15.49 -7.15 10.27
C ARG A 471 15.90 -8.10 9.14
N LEU A 472 15.26 -9.26 9.04
CA LEU A 472 15.51 -10.23 7.96
C LEU A 472 15.06 -9.67 6.61
N VAL A 473 13.95 -8.93 6.58
CA VAL A 473 13.49 -8.23 5.38
C VAL A 473 14.44 -7.10 4.98
N GLY A 474 14.96 -6.34 5.95
CA GLY A 474 16.03 -5.37 5.72
C GLY A 474 17.28 -6.01 5.11
N LEU A 475 17.72 -7.15 5.64
CA LEU A 475 18.84 -7.91 5.10
C LEU A 475 18.56 -8.40 3.67
N PHE A 476 17.37 -8.93 3.40
CA PHE A 476 16.95 -9.33 2.06
C PHE A 476 17.08 -8.16 1.05
N PHE A 477 16.60 -6.97 1.40
CA PHE A 477 16.73 -5.80 0.53
C PHE A 477 18.18 -5.36 0.34
N ILE A 478 19.00 -5.38 1.40
CA ILE A 478 20.43 -5.07 1.29
C ILE A 478 21.12 -6.04 0.32
N VAL A 479 20.82 -7.34 0.41
CA VAL A 479 21.39 -8.37 -0.47
C VAL A 479 20.92 -8.17 -1.90
N VAL A 480 19.63 -7.96 -2.13
CA VAL A 480 19.08 -7.80 -3.50
C VAL A 480 19.53 -6.51 -4.17
N ILE A 481 19.50 -5.39 -3.44
CA ILE A 481 19.99 -4.10 -3.94
C ILE A 481 21.50 -4.17 -4.17
N GLY A 482 22.25 -4.75 -3.22
CA GLY A 482 23.69 -5.01 -3.37
C GLY A 482 23.98 -5.83 -4.62
N TRP A 483 23.28 -6.95 -4.81
CA TRP A 483 23.38 -7.79 -6.02
C TRP A 483 23.07 -7.02 -7.31
N ALA A 484 21.99 -6.24 -7.33
CA ALA A 484 21.62 -5.42 -8.47
C ALA A 484 22.68 -4.36 -8.81
N MET A 485 23.25 -3.70 -7.79
CA MET A 485 24.33 -2.74 -7.96
C MET A 485 25.61 -3.41 -8.48
N MET A 486 25.93 -4.61 -8.00
CA MET A 486 27.08 -5.39 -8.46
C MET A 486 26.93 -5.83 -9.92
N GLN A 487 25.74 -6.28 -10.33
CA GLN A 487 25.43 -6.61 -11.73
C GLN A 487 25.56 -5.38 -12.64
N ALA A 488 25.16 -4.20 -12.16
CA ALA A 488 25.28 -2.94 -12.92
C ALA A 488 26.73 -2.44 -13.01
N ALA A 489 27.55 -2.68 -11.98
CA ALA A 489 28.95 -2.23 -11.92
C ALA A 489 29.92 -3.15 -12.69
N GLN A 490 29.52 -4.39 -13.01
CA GLN A 490 30.35 -5.43 -13.65
C GLN A 490 31.83 -5.48 -13.20
N PRO A 491 32.14 -5.53 -11.90
CA PRO A 491 33.52 -5.58 -11.48
C PRO A 491 34.13 -6.95 -11.83
N ARG A 492 35.40 -6.98 -12.27
CA ARG A 492 36.06 -8.18 -12.84
C ARG A 492 36.00 -9.43 -11.95
N TRP A 493 36.03 -9.27 -10.62
CA TRP A 493 35.92 -10.35 -9.65
C TRP A 493 34.50 -10.93 -9.55
N TRP A 494 33.47 -10.13 -9.80
CA TRP A 494 32.08 -10.59 -9.83
C TRP A 494 31.80 -11.50 -11.02
N LEU A 495 32.41 -11.23 -12.18
CA LEU A 495 32.34 -12.14 -13.32
C LEU A 495 32.93 -13.53 -12.99
N MET A 496 34.01 -13.58 -12.19
CA MET A 496 34.59 -14.83 -11.71
C MET A 496 33.65 -15.56 -10.74
N ILE A 497 33.04 -14.85 -9.79
CA ILE A 497 32.05 -15.43 -8.86
C ILE A 497 30.79 -15.90 -9.59
N VAL A 498 30.25 -15.11 -10.52
CA VAL A 498 29.06 -15.48 -11.30
C VAL A 498 29.35 -16.72 -12.16
N GLN A 499 30.53 -16.82 -12.78
CA GLN A 499 30.94 -18.01 -13.52
C GLN A 499 31.12 -19.23 -12.60
N PHE A 500 31.70 -19.04 -11.40
CA PHE A 500 31.86 -20.08 -10.40
C PHE A 500 30.51 -20.58 -9.86
N VAL A 501 29.59 -19.68 -9.53
CA VAL A 501 28.23 -19.99 -9.07
C VAL A 501 27.38 -20.59 -10.18
N ARG A 502 27.46 -20.11 -11.44
CA ARG A 502 26.77 -20.73 -12.59
C ARG A 502 27.23 -22.17 -12.83
N ARG A 503 28.52 -22.45 -12.60
CA ARG A 503 29.11 -23.79 -12.73
C ARG A 503 28.64 -24.75 -11.61
N GLN A 504 28.25 -24.20 -10.46
CA GLN A 504 27.69 -24.92 -9.30
C GLN A 504 26.15 -24.79 -9.19
N ALA A 505 25.47 -24.08 -10.09
CA ALA A 505 24.07 -23.66 -9.93
C ALA A 505 23.08 -24.83 -9.92
N THR A 506 23.35 -25.90 -10.66
CA THR A 506 22.56 -27.14 -10.59
C THR A 506 22.68 -27.82 -9.23
N LEU A 507 23.87 -27.76 -8.61
CA LEU A 507 24.12 -28.31 -7.27
C LEU A 507 23.51 -27.41 -6.17
N ASN A 508 23.56 -26.09 -6.35
CA ASN A 508 22.99 -25.14 -5.39
C ASN A 508 21.45 -25.09 -5.44
N ILE A 509 20.83 -25.31 -6.61
CA ILE A 509 19.37 -25.41 -6.72
C ILE A 509 18.88 -26.74 -6.13
N THR A 510 19.60 -27.85 -6.30
CA THR A 510 19.26 -29.14 -5.66
C THR A 510 19.55 -29.15 -4.16
N LEU A 511 20.61 -28.47 -3.70
CA LEU A 511 20.88 -28.29 -2.28
C LEU A 511 19.91 -27.30 -1.63
N ALA A 512 19.52 -26.22 -2.31
CA ALA A 512 18.51 -25.29 -1.79
C ALA A 512 17.12 -25.91 -1.79
N SER A 513 16.72 -26.65 -2.83
CA SER A 513 15.46 -27.40 -2.81
C SER A 513 15.51 -28.53 -1.78
N GLY A 514 16.62 -29.27 -1.68
CA GLY A 514 16.84 -30.28 -0.66
C GLY A 514 16.80 -29.73 0.76
N MET A 515 17.38 -28.54 0.98
CA MET A 515 17.37 -27.85 2.28
C MET A 515 16.01 -27.24 2.60
N THR A 516 15.28 -26.72 1.61
CA THR A 516 13.91 -26.23 1.82
C THR A 516 12.97 -27.39 2.14
N THR A 517 13.09 -28.51 1.44
CA THR A 517 12.34 -29.74 1.75
C THR A 517 12.76 -30.33 3.09
N ALA A 518 14.06 -30.33 3.43
CA ALA A 518 14.54 -30.78 4.73
C ALA A 518 14.07 -29.87 5.87
N LEU A 519 14.05 -28.56 5.68
CA LEU A 519 13.51 -27.59 6.65
C LEU A 519 12.00 -27.72 6.81
N LEU A 520 11.26 -28.01 5.73
CA LEU A 520 9.83 -28.35 5.81
C LEU A 520 9.61 -29.67 6.55
N VAL A 521 10.41 -30.69 6.27
CA VAL A 521 10.33 -32.01 6.94
C VAL A 521 10.72 -31.91 8.41
N VAL A 522 11.77 -31.16 8.75
CA VAL A 522 12.20 -30.89 10.13
C VAL A 522 11.17 -30.01 10.84
N GLY A 523 10.60 -29.02 10.16
CA GLY A 523 9.51 -28.19 10.66
C GLY A 523 8.30 -29.02 11.03
N ILE A 524 7.89 -29.97 10.17
CA ILE A 524 6.80 -30.92 10.41
C ILE A 524 7.18 -31.96 11.49
N ALA A 525 8.44 -32.40 11.55
CA ALA A 525 8.89 -33.39 12.53
C ALA A 525 9.02 -32.82 13.95
N THR A 526 9.42 -31.55 14.08
CA THR A 526 9.56 -30.83 15.35
C THR A 526 8.24 -30.28 15.87
N SER A 527 7.22 -30.17 15.02
CA SER A 527 5.85 -29.82 15.42
C SER A 527 4.99 -31.03 15.80
N ARG A 528 5.59 -32.23 15.91
CA ARG A 528 4.91 -33.38 16.50
C ARG A 528 4.78 -33.20 18.02
N PRO A 529 3.71 -33.75 18.63
CA PRO A 529 3.56 -33.73 20.08
C PRO A 529 4.80 -34.36 20.73
N ASP A 530 5.40 -33.67 21.69
CA ASP A 530 6.61 -34.11 22.41
C ASP A 530 6.31 -35.18 23.48
N GLY A 531 5.08 -35.71 23.50
CA GLY A 531 4.61 -36.71 24.44
C GLY A 531 4.32 -36.18 25.84
N GLN A 532 4.29 -34.85 26.04
CA GLN A 532 3.95 -34.23 27.32
C GLN A 532 2.58 -33.55 27.26
N LEU A 533 1.99 -33.34 28.44
CA LEU A 533 0.78 -32.53 28.58
C LEU A 533 1.20 -31.05 28.60
N HIS A 534 0.73 -30.29 27.62
CA HIS A 534 0.90 -28.84 27.60
C HIS A 534 -0.41 -28.15 27.94
N VAL A 535 -0.33 -27.12 28.78
CA VAL A 535 -1.47 -26.28 29.16
C VAL A 535 -1.06 -24.83 28.96
N TRP A 536 -1.70 -24.15 28.02
CA TRP A 536 -1.47 -22.75 27.70
C TRP A 536 -2.66 -21.91 28.13
N LEU A 537 -2.40 -20.93 28.98
CA LEU A 537 -3.33 -19.85 29.27
C LEU A 537 -3.17 -18.81 28.17
N LEU A 538 -4.19 -18.66 27.33
CA LEU A 538 -4.13 -17.79 26.16
C LEU A 538 -4.50 -16.35 26.54
N ASP A 539 -3.69 -15.39 26.11
CA ASP A 539 -4.01 -13.96 26.27
C ASP A 539 -5.02 -13.53 25.20
N VAL A 540 -6.29 -13.58 25.58
CA VAL A 540 -7.42 -13.13 24.74
C VAL A 540 -8.03 -11.82 25.24
N GLY A 541 -7.29 -11.05 26.06
CA GLY A 541 -7.74 -9.82 26.70
C GLY A 541 -8.35 -10.06 28.08
N HIS A 542 -9.49 -9.42 28.38
CA HIS A 542 -10.17 -9.51 29.69
C HIS A 542 -11.03 -10.80 29.84
N SER A 543 -10.76 -11.82 29.03
CA SER A 543 -11.54 -13.05 28.93
C SER A 543 -10.66 -14.26 29.16
N ASN A 544 -11.27 -15.40 29.47
CA ASN A 544 -10.56 -16.66 29.65
C ASN A 544 -10.52 -17.45 28.32
N ALA A 545 -9.37 -18.01 28.01
CA ALA A 545 -9.20 -19.08 27.03
C ALA A 545 -8.02 -19.96 27.44
N VAL A 546 -8.22 -21.27 27.48
CA VAL A 546 -7.18 -22.24 27.84
C VAL A 546 -7.09 -23.29 26.75
N LEU A 547 -5.90 -23.45 26.18
CA LEU A 547 -5.61 -24.52 25.22
C LEU A 547 -4.79 -25.59 25.92
N MET A 548 -5.22 -26.84 25.81
CA MET A 548 -4.51 -27.99 26.35
C MET A 548 -4.16 -28.94 25.21
N GLN A 549 -2.94 -29.46 25.18
CA GLN A 549 -2.52 -30.54 24.28
C GLN A 549 -2.08 -31.72 25.12
N THR A 550 -2.77 -32.85 24.95
CA THR A 550 -2.48 -34.10 25.65
C THR A 550 -1.20 -34.76 25.13
N PRO A 551 -0.58 -35.66 25.91
CA PRO A 551 0.55 -36.49 25.46
C PRO A 551 0.30 -37.26 24.16
N GLY A 552 -0.97 -37.58 23.87
CA GLY A 552 -1.39 -38.28 22.65
C GLY A 552 -1.60 -37.36 21.44
N GLY A 553 -1.43 -36.05 21.59
CA GLY A 553 -1.64 -35.05 20.54
C GLY A 553 -3.02 -34.40 20.54
N ALA A 554 -3.98 -34.93 21.32
CA ALA A 554 -5.33 -34.40 21.35
C ALA A 554 -5.38 -33.00 21.99
N GLN A 555 -6.13 -32.09 21.38
CA GLN A 555 -6.25 -30.70 21.71
C GLN A 555 -7.63 -30.39 22.30
N VAL A 556 -7.63 -29.73 23.45
CA VAL A 556 -8.83 -29.28 24.15
C VAL A 556 -8.77 -27.78 24.30
N LEU A 557 -9.76 -27.07 23.75
CA LEU A 557 -9.91 -25.63 23.94
C LEU A 557 -11.04 -25.37 24.94
N VAL A 558 -10.76 -24.59 25.98
CA VAL A 558 -11.73 -24.18 26.99
C VAL A 558 -11.96 -22.68 26.87
N ASP A 559 -13.19 -22.28 26.54
CA ASP A 559 -13.60 -20.91 26.22
C ASP A 559 -12.80 -20.26 25.05
N GLY A 560 -13.18 -19.06 24.65
CA GLY A 560 -12.59 -18.36 23.49
C GLY A 560 -12.48 -16.84 23.60
N GLY A 561 -13.11 -16.23 24.59
CA GLY A 561 -13.14 -14.78 24.70
C GLY A 561 -14.05 -14.10 23.68
N ARG A 562 -13.97 -12.77 23.61
CA ARG A 562 -14.84 -11.92 22.77
C ARG A 562 -14.26 -11.61 21.39
N PHE A 563 -12.94 -11.67 21.22
CA PHE A 563 -12.25 -11.17 20.03
C PHE A 563 -11.72 -12.31 19.15
N PRO A 564 -12.37 -12.62 18.01
CA PRO A 564 -11.97 -13.69 17.10
C PRO A 564 -10.49 -13.67 16.70
N SER A 565 -9.98 -12.49 16.34
CA SER A 565 -8.60 -12.33 15.87
C SER A 565 -7.58 -12.68 16.96
N ARG A 566 -7.80 -12.23 18.20
CA ARG A 566 -6.90 -12.52 19.32
C ARG A 566 -6.87 -14.00 19.67
N LEU A 567 -8.05 -14.63 19.75
CA LEU A 567 -8.14 -16.07 20.02
C LEU A 567 -7.44 -16.88 18.94
N LEU A 568 -7.70 -16.56 17.67
CA LEU A 568 -7.09 -17.27 16.54
C LEU A 568 -5.57 -17.08 16.49
N THR A 569 -5.06 -15.89 16.81
CA THR A 569 -3.62 -15.64 16.94
C THR A 569 -3.03 -16.45 18.10
N ALA A 570 -3.65 -16.42 19.27
CA ALA A 570 -3.15 -17.13 20.44
C ALA A 570 -3.14 -18.66 20.26
N ILE A 571 -4.13 -19.20 19.55
CA ILE A 571 -4.15 -20.62 19.14
C ILE A 571 -3.05 -20.89 18.10
N GLY A 572 -2.94 -20.05 17.06
CA GLY A 572 -1.96 -20.20 15.99
C GLY A 572 -0.50 -20.06 16.43
N ASP A 573 -0.23 -19.34 17.52
CA ASP A 573 1.10 -19.25 18.12
C ASP A 573 1.55 -20.56 18.81
N ARG A 574 0.60 -21.44 19.13
CA ARG A 574 0.85 -22.69 19.87
C ARG A 574 0.68 -23.93 18.99
N LEU A 575 -0.29 -23.90 18.10
CA LEU A 575 -0.56 -25.02 17.21
C LEU A 575 0.34 -24.99 15.97
N PRO A 576 0.78 -26.15 15.49
CA PRO A 576 1.45 -26.26 14.21
C PRO A 576 0.62 -25.67 13.07
N PHE A 577 1.27 -25.02 12.09
CA PHE A 577 0.57 -24.40 10.95
C PHE A 577 -0.27 -25.39 10.11
N ASN A 578 0.03 -26.68 10.20
CA ASN A 578 -0.67 -27.76 9.51
C ASN A 578 -1.76 -28.43 10.35
N ASP A 579 -1.78 -28.18 11.65
CA ASP A 579 -2.74 -28.79 12.57
C ASP A 579 -3.96 -27.87 12.72
N ARG A 580 -5.13 -28.43 12.39
CA ARG A 580 -6.40 -27.71 12.41
C ARG A 580 -7.49 -28.49 13.12
N GLU A 581 -7.13 -29.43 13.98
CA GLU A 581 -8.10 -30.24 14.72
C GLU A 581 -8.12 -29.84 16.19
N ILE A 582 -9.30 -29.57 16.72
CA ILE A 582 -9.55 -29.39 18.16
C ILE A 582 -10.55 -30.47 18.56
N GLU A 583 -10.12 -31.58 19.18
CA GLU A 583 -11.04 -32.68 19.45
C GLU A 583 -12.15 -32.30 20.42
N VAL A 584 -11.86 -31.42 21.39
CA VAL A 584 -12.85 -31.00 22.39
C VAL A 584 -12.85 -29.49 22.55
N LEU A 585 -14.01 -28.88 22.34
CA LEU A 585 -14.28 -27.51 22.73
C LEU A 585 -15.14 -27.53 23.99
N VAL A 586 -14.73 -26.85 25.05
CA VAL A 586 -15.50 -26.76 26.31
C VAL A 586 -15.93 -25.33 26.51
N ILE A 587 -17.22 -25.10 26.70
CA ILE A 587 -17.79 -23.79 27.03
C ILE A 587 -18.17 -23.81 28.51
N THR A 588 -17.50 -23.00 29.32
CA THR A 588 -17.70 -23.02 30.78
C THR A 588 -18.92 -22.21 31.19
N THR A 589 -19.19 -21.08 30.52
CA THR A 589 -20.38 -20.26 30.75
C THR A 589 -21.00 -19.75 29.45
N PRO A 590 -22.32 -19.54 29.40
CA PRO A 590 -23.01 -19.00 28.23
C PRO A 590 -22.89 -17.47 28.12
N ASP A 591 -21.73 -16.90 28.47
CA ASP A 591 -21.46 -15.45 28.40
C ASP A 591 -20.76 -15.09 27.08
N GLU A 592 -21.21 -14.03 26.40
CA GLU A 592 -20.63 -13.54 25.15
C GLU A 592 -19.14 -13.21 25.32
N PHE A 593 -18.73 -12.84 26.53
CA PHE A 593 -17.33 -12.62 26.87
C PHE A 593 -16.47 -13.88 26.84
N GLN A 594 -17.05 -15.08 26.83
CA GLN A 594 -16.33 -16.35 26.78
C GLN A 594 -16.55 -17.11 25.47
N PHE A 595 -17.72 -17.05 24.84
CA PHE A 595 -17.97 -17.80 23.59
C PHE A 595 -17.98 -16.95 22.32
N GLY A 596 -17.97 -15.60 22.40
CA GLY A 596 -18.18 -14.72 21.25
C GLY A 596 -17.18 -14.91 20.09
N ALA A 597 -15.95 -15.37 20.39
CA ALA A 597 -14.92 -15.67 19.40
C ALA A 597 -14.96 -17.12 18.84
N LEU A 598 -15.66 -18.04 19.50
CA LEU A 598 -15.68 -19.47 19.15
C LEU A 598 -16.26 -19.77 17.76
N PRO A 599 -17.28 -19.06 17.24
CA PRO A 599 -17.73 -19.26 15.85
C PRO A 599 -16.61 -19.08 14.81
N ALA A 600 -15.63 -18.20 15.07
CA ALA A 600 -14.50 -18.02 14.18
C ALA A 600 -13.48 -19.18 14.25
N VAL A 601 -13.38 -19.85 15.40
CA VAL A 601 -12.60 -21.08 15.57
C VAL A 601 -13.25 -22.21 14.79
N LEU A 602 -14.56 -22.41 14.92
CA LEU A 602 -15.32 -23.43 14.20
C LEU A 602 -15.24 -23.27 12.67
N ASN A 603 -15.06 -22.04 12.18
CA ASN A 603 -14.87 -21.77 10.75
C ASN A 603 -13.45 -22.12 10.24
N ARG A 604 -12.45 -22.23 11.12
CA ARG A 604 -11.03 -22.45 10.77
C ARG A 604 -10.47 -23.79 11.22
N TYR A 605 -10.98 -24.34 12.31
CA TYR A 605 -10.56 -25.58 12.95
C TYR A 605 -11.72 -26.59 12.93
N ALA A 606 -11.41 -27.83 12.57
CA ALA A 606 -12.35 -28.94 12.69
C ALA A 606 -12.48 -29.30 14.17
N THR A 607 -13.70 -29.22 14.70
CA THR A 607 -13.99 -29.58 16.08
C THR A 607 -14.67 -30.95 16.15
N GLY A 608 -14.17 -31.83 17.03
CA GLY A 608 -14.71 -33.17 17.19
C GLY A 608 -15.98 -33.20 18.03
N VAL A 609 -15.89 -32.65 19.24
CA VAL A 609 -16.95 -32.56 20.25
C VAL A 609 -16.98 -31.14 20.81
N VAL A 610 -18.18 -30.57 20.96
CA VAL A 610 -18.43 -29.28 21.62
C VAL A 610 -19.26 -29.52 22.87
#